data_AF-A0A7V9H9I3-F1
#
_entry.id   AF-A0A7V9H9I3-F1
#
_cell.length_a   1.000
_cell.length_b   1.000
_cell.length_c   1.000
_cell.angle_alpha   90.00
_cell.angle_beta   90.00
_cell.angle_gamma   90.00
#
_symmetry.space_group_name_H-M   'P 1'
#
loop_
_entity.id
_entity.type
_entity.pdbx_description
1 polymer ?
#
loop_
_entity_poly.entity_id
_entity_poly.type
_entity_poly.pdbx_seq_one_letter_code
_entity_poly.pdbx_strand_id
1 'polypeptide(L)' 'MDDPLVGLDNCLIVPHIASASRATRAKMAAMAAANLVAGVRGEPLPTEVPPPA' A
#
# COMPACT_ATOMS: atom_id res chain seq x y z
N MET A 1 24.07 3.76 -3.26
CA MET A 1 24.47 3.12 -1.98
C MET A 1 24.92 4.20 -0.99
N ASP A 2 24.49 5.45 -1.24
CA ASP A 2 25.18 6.65 -0.79
C ASP A 2 24.36 7.42 0.26
N ASP A 3 23.33 6.76 0.81
CA ASP A 3 22.56 7.31 1.91
C ASP A 3 23.32 7.02 3.22
N PRO A 4 23.56 8.04 4.06
CA PRO A 4 24.27 7.89 5.33
C PRO A 4 23.69 6.81 6.25
N LEU A 5 22.39 6.49 6.14
CA LEU A 5 21.74 5.48 6.97
C LEU A 5 22.21 4.06 6.65
N VAL A 6 22.69 3.80 5.43
CA VAL A 6 23.09 2.45 4.97
C VAL A 6 24.32 1.91 5.71
N GLY A 7 25.13 2.79 6.30
CA GLY A 7 26.33 2.41 7.05
C GLY A 7 26.17 2.31 8.57
N LEU A 8 24.97 2.55 9.13
CA LEU A 8 24.75 2.57 10.57
C LEU A 8 24.42 1.17 11.12
N ASP A 9 25.19 0.70 12.10
CA ASP A 9 25.00 -0.61 12.75
C ASP A 9 23.65 -0.74 13.50
N ASN A 10 23.07 0.40 13.89
CA ASN A 10 21.79 0.47 14.60
C ASN A 10 20.59 0.74 13.67
N CYS A 11 20.77 0.57 12.34
CA CYS A 11 19.71 0.78 11.36
C CYS A 11 19.51 -0.46 10.49
N LEU A 12 18.29 -1.02 10.51
CA LEU A 12 17.88 -2.08 9.58
C LEU A 12 17.09 -1.47 8.42
N ILE A 13 17.67 -1.48 7.23
CA ILE A 13 17.03 -0.96 6.01
C ILE A 13 16.39 -2.08 5.21
N VAL A 14 15.17 -1.85 4.76
CA VAL A 14 14.41 -2.80 3.94
C VAL A 14 13.79 -2.10 2.72
N PRO A 15 13.64 -2.77 1.56
CA PRO A 15 13.20 -2.15 0.32
C PRO A 15 11.68 -1.95 0.25
N HIS A 16 11.10 -1.16 1.17
CA HIS A 16 9.64 -0.90 1.23
C HIS A 16 8.78 -2.18 1.27
N ILE A 17 9.24 -3.20 1.99
CA ILE A 17 8.59 -4.53 2.03
C ILE A 17 7.70 -4.74 3.26
N ALA A 18 7.35 -3.68 4.00
CA ALA A 18 6.55 -3.80 5.22
C ALA A 18 5.19 -4.49 4.97
N SER A 19 4.56 -4.23 3.82
CA SER A 19 3.30 -4.85 3.41
C SER A 19 3.48 -6.09 2.52
N ALA A 20 4.71 -6.52 2.24
CA ALA A 20 5.02 -7.51 1.21
C ALA A 20 4.80 -8.98 1.61
N SER A 21 3.89 -9.25 2.55
CA SER A 21 3.43 -10.62 2.82
C SER A 21 2.43 -11.08 1.75
N ARG A 22 2.39 -12.38 1.46
CA ARG A 22 1.40 -12.95 0.53
C ARG A 22 -0.04 -12.63 0.95
N ALA A 23 -0.33 -12.79 2.24
CA ALA A 23 -1.66 -12.54 2.80
C ALA A 23 -2.06 -11.06 2.69
N THR A 24 -1.16 -10.15 3.10
CA THR A 24 -1.40 -8.70 3.05
C THR A 24 -1.60 -8.23 1.62
N ARG A 25 -0.73 -8.63 0.68
CA ARG A 25 -0.84 -8.25 -0.73
C ARG A 25 -2.09 -8.81 -1.40
N ALA A 26 -2.51 -10.04 -1.06
CA ALA A 26 -3.76 -10.60 -1.58
C ALA A 26 -4.98 -9.78 -1.11
N LYS A 27 -5.02 -9.41 0.17
CA LYS A 27 -6.09 -8.57 0.72
C LYS A 27 -6.09 -7.18 0.08
N MET A 28 -4.92 -6.54 -0.07
CA MET A 28 -4.79 -5.23 -0.73
C MET A 28 -5.29 -5.28 -2.18
N ALA A 29 -4.92 -6.31 -2.94
CA ALA A 29 -5.37 -6.48 -4.32
C ALA A 29 -6.89 -6.65 -4.40
N ALA A 30 -7.48 -7.47 -3.52
CA ALA A 30 -8.93 -7.64 -3.45
C ALA A 30 -9.66 -6.34 -3.09
N MET A 31 -9.15 -5.56 -2.13
CA MET A 31 -9.71 -4.25 -1.77
C MET A 31 -9.64 -3.26 -2.93
N ALA A 32 -8.50 -3.20 -3.64
CA ALA A 32 -8.35 -2.34 -4.81
C ALA A 32 -9.33 -2.72 -5.93
N ALA A 33 -9.45 -4.03 -6.23
CA ALA A 33 -10.40 -4.52 -7.23
C ALA A 33 -11.86 -4.20 -6.86
N ALA A 34 -12.24 -4.35 -5.58
CA ALA A 34 -13.58 -4.02 -5.12
C ALA A 34 -13.92 -2.53 -5.30
N ASN A 35 -12.99 -1.62 -4.99
CA ASN A 35 -13.19 -0.19 -5.25
C ASN A 35 -13.31 0.10 -6.75
N LEU A 36 -12.47 -0.50 -7.59
CA LEU A 36 -12.54 -0.31 -9.05
C LEU A 36 -13.90 -0.74 -9.61
N VAL A 37 -14.41 -1.90 -9.19
CA VAL A 37 -15.72 -2.40 -9.63
C VAL A 37 -16.85 -1.48 -9.17
N ALA A 38 -16.84 -1.04 -7.91
CA ALA A 38 -17.85 -0.12 -7.39
C ALA A 38 -17.84 1.23 -8.16
N GLY A 39 -16.64 1.79 -8.38
CA GLY A 39 -16.48 3.05 -9.11
C GLY A 39 -16.99 2.99 -10.55
N VAL A 40 -16.70 1.90 -11.28
CA VAL A 40 -17.21 1.69 -12.65
C VAL A 40 -18.75 1.58 -12.69
N ARG A 41 -19.37 1.13 -11.59
CA ARG A 41 -20.83 1.01 -11.47
C ARG A 41 -21.52 2.26 -10.93
N GLY A 42 -20.77 3.28 -10.53
CA GLY A 42 -21.33 4.45 -9.84
C GLY A 42 -21.82 4.14 -8.42
N GLU A 43 -21.32 3.07 -7.81
CA GLU A 43 -21.62 2.68 -6.43
C GLU A 43 -20.62 3.35 -5.46
N PRO A 44 -20.98 3.54 -4.18
CA PRO A 44 -20.04 4.02 -3.17
C PRO A 44 -18.79 3.15 -3.07
N LEU A 45 -17.61 3.79 -3.00
CA LEU A 45 -16.34 3.08 -2.88
C LEU A 45 -16.18 2.48 -1.47
N PRO A 46 -15.91 1.16 -1.32
CA PRO A 46 -15.77 0.52 -0.01
C PRO A 46 -14.69 1.14 0.89
N THR A 47 -13.63 1.69 0.31
CA THR A 47 -12.54 2.39 1.04
C THR A 47 -12.17 3.66 0.30
N GLU A 48 -13.12 4.58 0.19
CA GLU A 48 -12.92 5.89 -0.43
C GLU A 48 -11.81 6.69 0.25
N VAL A 49 -11.00 7.38 -0.56
CA VAL A 49 -10.09 8.42 -0.07
C VAL A 49 -10.84 9.75 -0.13
N PRO A 50 -11.00 10.46 0.99
CA PRO A 50 -11.63 11.78 0.98
C PRO A 50 -10.91 12.73 0.00
N PRO A 51 -11.65 13.61 -0.69
CA PRO A 51 -11.02 14.63 -1.51
C PRO A 51 -10.11 15.53 -0.65
N PRO A 52 -9.03 16.06 -1.23
CA PRO A 52 -8.18 17.03 -0.53
C PRO A 52 -8.98 18.26 -0.10
N ALA A 53 -8.58 18.88 1.01
CA ALA A 53 -9.15 20.12 1.52
C ALA A 53 -8.81 21.33 0.64
#